data_AF-A0A843TBI1-F1
#
_entry.id   AF-A0A843TBI1-F1
#
_cell.length_a   1.000
_cell.length_b   1.000
_cell.length_c   1.000
_cell.angle_alpha   90.00
_cell.angle_beta   90.00
_cell.angle_gamma   90.00
#
_symmetry.space_group_name_H-M   'P 1'
#
loop_
_entity.id
_entity.type
_entity.pdbx_description
1 polymer ?
#
loop_
_entity_poly.entity_id
_entity_poly.type
_entity_poly.pdbx_seq_one_letter_code
_entity_poly.pdbx_strand_id
1 'polypeptide(L)'
;DSIVDGIVWNIVNDRGGNDLRRVQLSGVSWDTSLEGGTLHDWAVREGLPSNPETGAELVIEAVRRGGARAIYHVLDEADIERIMAHPHTAIASDGRLVRPGDGHPHPRAYGTFPRVLGHYVREGGVLTLEDAVRKMTSLPADRLGLLDRGRIEEGFWADFVVFDPATVIDRATFEEPHQYPDGIPFVIVNGVVTVDDGEFVDQRAGVVLRKAVSPE
;
A
#
# COMPACT_ATOMS: atom_id res chain seq x y z
N ASP A 1 15.50 -31.52 -3.99
CA ASP A 1 15.88 -30.87 -5.27
C ASP A 1 16.23 -29.46 -4.87
N SER A 2 17.40 -28.94 -5.27
CA SER A 2 17.89 -27.65 -4.77
C SER A 2 16.90 -26.50 -4.95
N ILE A 3 16.03 -26.55 -5.95
CA ILE A 3 14.99 -25.52 -6.15
C ILE A 3 13.88 -25.66 -5.09
N VAL A 4 13.32 -26.87 -4.93
CA VAL A 4 12.28 -27.15 -3.92
C VAL A 4 12.79 -26.82 -2.53
N ASP A 5 14.00 -27.27 -2.20
CA ASP A 5 14.62 -27.06 -0.88
C ASP A 5 14.82 -25.56 -0.59
N GLY A 6 15.18 -24.77 -1.61
CA GLY A 6 15.30 -23.31 -1.50
C GLY A 6 13.96 -22.60 -1.29
N ILE A 7 12.90 -23.04 -1.98
CA ILE A 7 11.56 -22.45 -1.80
C ILE A 7 10.99 -22.82 -0.43
N VAL A 8 11.15 -24.08 0.00
CA VAL A 8 10.79 -24.52 1.36
C VAL A 8 11.51 -23.66 2.39
N TRP A 9 12.82 -23.43 2.22
CA TRP A 9 13.57 -22.57 3.13
C TRP A 9 12.98 -21.16 3.22
N ASN A 10 12.60 -20.55 2.10
CA ASN A 10 11.97 -19.22 2.08
C ASN A 10 10.58 -19.22 2.75
N ILE A 11 9.78 -20.27 2.56
CA ILE A 11 8.48 -20.40 3.21
C ILE A 11 8.66 -20.51 4.73
N VAL A 12 9.65 -21.26 5.18
CA VAL A 12 9.88 -21.49 6.62
C VAL A 12 10.54 -20.27 7.29
N ASN A 13 11.54 -19.67 6.65
CA ASN A 13 12.48 -18.75 7.33
C ASN A 13 12.44 -17.30 6.84
N ASP A 14 11.87 -17.03 5.65
CA ASP A 14 11.75 -15.68 5.10
C ASP A 14 10.28 -15.24 5.18
N ARG A 15 9.69 -14.80 4.07
CA ARG A 15 8.38 -14.15 4.06
C ARG A 15 7.17 -15.08 4.27
N GLY A 16 7.38 -16.39 4.35
CA GLY A 16 6.28 -17.34 4.61
C GLY A 16 5.98 -17.56 6.09
N GLY A 17 6.91 -17.25 7.00
CA GLY A 17 6.71 -17.44 8.45
C GLY A 17 6.30 -18.85 8.87
N ASN A 18 6.69 -19.87 8.09
CA ASN A 18 6.30 -21.27 8.25
C ASN A 18 4.77 -21.51 8.27
N ASP A 19 3.99 -20.64 7.60
CA ASP A 19 2.54 -20.78 7.46
C ASP A 19 2.09 -20.32 6.06
N LEU A 20 1.54 -21.24 5.27
CA LEU A 20 1.07 -20.94 3.91
C LEU A 20 -0.05 -19.89 3.88
N ARG A 21 -0.75 -19.66 5.00
CA ARG A 21 -1.77 -18.59 5.12
C ARG A 21 -1.16 -17.19 5.07
N ARG A 22 0.14 -17.04 5.32
CA ARG A 22 0.84 -15.75 5.25
C ARG A 22 1.18 -15.32 3.83
N VAL A 23 1.00 -16.21 2.84
CA VAL A 23 1.25 -15.93 1.43
C VAL A 23 -0.09 -15.87 0.69
N GLN A 24 -0.64 -14.66 0.58
CA GLN A 24 -1.90 -14.39 -0.10
C GLN A 24 -1.64 -14.04 -1.57
N LEU A 25 -2.42 -14.59 -2.49
CA LEU A 25 -2.29 -14.37 -3.93
C LEU A 25 -3.03 -13.09 -4.34
N SER A 26 -2.29 -12.08 -4.79
CA SER A 26 -2.85 -10.78 -5.19
C SER A 26 -3.13 -10.64 -6.68
N GLY A 27 -2.60 -11.55 -7.50
CA GLY A 27 -2.88 -11.54 -8.92
C GLY A 27 -2.37 -12.79 -9.61
N VAL A 28 -3.27 -13.49 -10.30
CA VAL A 28 -3.03 -14.79 -10.94
C VAL A 28 -3.74 -14.80 -12.28
N SER A 29 -3.09 -14.30 -13.33
CA SER A 29 -3.74 -14.08 -14.64
C SER A 29 -4.22 -15.35 -15.34
N TRP A 30 -3.66 -16.51 -14.98
CA TRP A 30 -4.03 -17.81 -15.53
C TRP A 30 -5.13 -18.53 -14.73
N ASP A 31 -5.50 -18.04 -13.54
CA ASP A 31 -6.60 -18.54 -12.72
C ASP A 31 -7.00 -17.48 -11.67
N THR A 32 -7.91 -16.58 -12.05
CA THR A 32 -8.35 -15.48 -11.17
C THR A 32 -9.15 -15.97 -9.97
N SER A 33 -9.60 -17.23 -9.94
CA SER A 33 -10.31 -17.78 -8.78
C SER A 33 -9.40 -17.98 -7.56
N LEU A 34 -8.08 -17.87 -7.75
CA LEU A 34 -7.09 -17.95 -6.67
C LEU A 34 -6.83 -16.59 -6.01
N GLU A 35 -7.22 -15.48 -6.64
CA GLU A 35 -6.97 -14.14 -6.13
C GLU A 35 -7.74 -13.89 -4.83
N GLY A 36 -7.06 -13.27 -3.86
CA GLY A 36 -7.57 -13.08 -2.50
C GLY A 36 -7.37 -14.27 -1.57
N GLY A 37 -7.27 -15.49 -2.12
CA GLY A 37 -6.91 -16.70 -1.38
C GLY A 37 -5.42 -16.79 -1.07
N THR A 38 -5.04 -17.73 -0.22
CA THR A 38 -3.67 -18.00 0.20
C THR A 38 -3.11 -19.26 -0.45
N LEU A 39 -1.80 -19.51 -0.32
CA LEU A 39 -1.23 -20.81 -0.69
C LEU A 39 -1.86 -21.96 0.09
N HIS A 40 -2.34 -21.72 1.31
CA HIS A 40 -3.12 -22.69 2.09
C HIS A 40 -4.43 -23.02 1.38
N ASP A 41 -5.19 -22.01 0.97
CA ASP A 41 -6.49 -22.19 0.32
C ASP A 41 -6.34 -22.91 -1.03
N TRP A 42 -5.28 -22.60 -1.77
CA TRP A 42 -4.95 -23.34 -2.99
C TRP A 42 -4.62 -24.81 -2.68
N ALA A 43 -3.78 -25.10 -1.68
CA ALA A 43 -3.50 -26.48 -1.29
C ALA A 43 -4.78 -27.26 -0.91
N VAL A 44 -5.66 -26.64 -0.11
CA VAL A 44 -6.96 -27.22 0.26
C VAL A 44 -7.84 -27.48 -0.97
N ARG A 45 -7.90 -26.54 -1.91
CA ARG A 45 -8.65 -26.68 -3.18
C ARG A 45 -8.21 -27.89 -3.99
N GLU A 46 -6.90 -28.16 -4.03
CA GLU A 46 -6.32 -29.30 -4.76
C GLU A 46 -6.32 -30.61 -3.94
N GLY A 47 -6.82 -30.60 -2.70
CA GLY A 47 -6.80 -31.76 -1.80
C GLY A 47 -5.40 -32.13 -1.29
N LEU A 48 -4.47 -31.17 -1.26
CA LEU A 48 -3.08 -31.33 -0.83
C LEU A 48 -2.89 -30.89 0.64
N PRO A 49 -1.91 -31.46 1.36
CA PRO A 49 -1.62 -31.04 2.72
C PRO A 49 -1.05 -29.61 2.75
N SER A 50 -1.45 -28.83 3.75
CA SER A 50 -0.93 -27.47 3.94
C SER A 50 0.42 -27.49 4.68
N ASN A 51 1.50 -27.79 3.97
CA ASN A 51 2.88 -27.78 4.49
C ASN A 51 3.86 -27.07 3.54
N PRO A 52 5.07 -26.71 4.00
CA PRO A 52 6.05 -25.99 3.17
C PRO A 52 6.41 -26.70 1.87
N GLU A 53 6.48 -28.03 1.85
CA GLU A 53 6.80 -28.83 0.66
C GLU A 53 5.71 -28.66 -0.41
N THR A 54 4.44 -28.75 -0.02
CA THR A 54 3.31 -28.48 -0.92
C THR A 54 3.33 -27.05 -1.40
N GLY A 55 3.59 -26.09 -0.50
CA GLY A 55 3.73 -24.69 -0.87
C GLY A 55 4.81 -24.47 -1.93
N ALA A 56 5.94 -25.17 -1.83
CA ALA A 56 7.02 -25.09 -2.82
C ALA A 56 6.58 -25.62 -4.19
N GLU A 57 5.89 -26.77 -4.24
CA GLU A 57 5.34 -27.31 -5.49
C GLU A 57 4.31 -26.37 -6.13
N LEU A 58 3.41 -25.78 -5.33
CA LEU A 58 2.43 -24.80 -5.81
C LEU A 58 3.09 -23.54 -6.36
N VAL A 59 4.15 -23.05 -5.72
CA VAL A 59 4.92 -21.89 -6.22
C VAL A 59 5.61 -22.24 -7.55
N ILE A 60 6.20 -23.43 -7.68
CA ILE A 60 6.79 -23.89 -8.94
C ILE A 60 5.71 -23.97 -10.03
N GLU A 61 4.55 -24.54 -9.70
CA GLU A 61 3.43 -24.63 -10.63
C GLU A 61 2.93 -23.25 -11.07
N ALA A 62 2.81 -22.29 -10.15
CA ALA A 62 2.45 -20.92 -10.49
C ALA A 62 3.44 -20.31 -11.48
N VAL A 63 4.75 -20.48 -11.27
CA VAL A 63 5.79 -20.00 -12.20
C VAL A 63 5.65 -20.66 -13.57
N ARG A 64 5.43 -21.98 -13.62
CA ARG A 64 5.23 -22.72 -14.88
C ARG A 64 4.02 -22.25 -15.67
N ARG A 65 2.98 -21.75 -15.00
CA ARG A 65 1.74 -21.24 -15.62
C ARG A 65 1.78 -19.75 -15.99
N GLY A 66 2.89 -19.06 -15.76
CA GLY A 66 3.05 -17.64 -16.10
C GLY A 66 3.25 -16.71 -14.90
N GLY A 67 3.40 -17.27 -13.70
CA GLY A 67 3.68 -16.55 -12.46
C GLY A 67 2.44 -16.13 -11.68
N ALA A 68 2.66 -15.68 -10.45
CA ALA A 68 1.65 -15.10 -9.58
C ALA A 68 2.26 -13.92 -8.80
N ARG A 69 1.41 -13.01 -8.36
CA ARG A 69 1.76 -11.95 -7.41
C ARG A 69 1.24 -12.33 -6.04
N ALA A 70 1.99 -11.96 -4.99
CA ALA A 70 1.62 -12.29 -3.62
C ALA A 70 1.74 -11.09 -2.67
N ILE A 71 0.97 -11.14 -1.60
CA ILE A 71 1.04 -10.32 -0.40
C ILE A 71 1.60 -11.22 0.71
N TYR A 72 2.58 -10.71 1.43
CA TYR A 72 3.24 -11.41 2.52
C TYR A 72 2.88 -10.76 3.85
N HIS A 73 2.23 -11.51 4.73
CA HIS A 73 1.81 -11.06 6.07
C HIS A 73 2.94 -11.25 7.07
N VAL A 74 3.94 -10.35 7.01
CA VAL A 74 5.25 -10.53 7.68
C VAL A 74 5.65 -9.40 8.62
N LEU A 75 4.94 -8.28 8.60
CA LEU A 75 5.29 -7.12 9.39
C LEU A 75 4.63 -7.21 10.77
N ASP A 76 5.41 -6.89 11.80
CA ASP A 76 4.92 -6.74 13.16
C ASP A 76 4.48 -5.29 13.40
N GLU A 77 3.35 -5.11 14.07
CA GLU A 77 2.76 -3.78 14.28
C GLU A 77 3.69 -2.87 15.11
N ALA A 78 4.38 -3.41 16.12
CA ALA A 78 5.29 -2.63 16.95
C ALA A 78 6.56 -2.20 16.18
N ASP A 79 6.99 -2.97 15.19
CA ASP A 79 8.02 -2.55 14.24
C ASP A 79 7.51 -1.40 13.36
N ILE A 80 6.28 -1.49 12.85
CA ILE A 80 5.66 -0.46 12.02
C ILE A 80 5.56 0.86 12.79
N GLU A 81 4.99 0.85 13.99
CA GLU A 81 4.82 2.04 14.83
C GLU A 81 6.17 2.69 15.15
N ARG A 82 7.17 1.89 15.56
CA ARG A 82 8.51 2.38 15.89
C ARG A 82 9.20 3.03 14.69
N ILE A 83 9.14 2.37 13.52
CA ILE A 83 9.73 2.92 12.29
C ILE A 83 8.98 4.18 11.88
N MET A 84 7.65 4.19 11.97
CA MET A 84 6.80 5.33 11.64
C MET A 84 7.12 6.56 12.51
N ALA A 85 7.28 6.36 13.82
CA ALA A 85 7.59 7.40 14.80
C ALA A 85 8.97 8.06 14.59
N HIS A 86 9.90 7.41 13.87
CA HIS A 86 11.22 7.97 13.66
C HIS A 86 11.16 9.30 12.87
N PRO A 87 11.86 10.39 13.28
CA PRO A 87 11.69 11.74 12.69
C PRO A 87 11.95 11.85 11.18
N HIS A 88 12.72 10.91 10.65
CA HIS A 88 13.09 10.82 9.24
C HIS A 88 12.27 9.80 8.45
N THR A 89 11.25 9.16 9.01
CA THR A 89 10.39 8.28 8.20
C THR A 89 9.33 9.11 7.50
N ALA A 90 9.29 9.01 6.16
CA ALA A 90 8.21 9.55 5.33
C ALA A 90 7.21 8.43 5.03
N ILE A 91 5.95 8.79 4.81
CA ILE A 91 4.89 7.83 4.50
C ILE A 91 4.84 7.63 2.98
N ALA A 92 4.79 6.37 2.55
CA ALA A 92 4.61 5.98 1.16
C ALA A 92 3.73 4.73 1.10
N SER A 93 2.85 4.67 0.11
CA SER A 93 1.92 3.53 0.00
C SER A 93 2.59 2.25 -0.46
N ASP A 94 3.59 2.34 -1.33
CA ASP A 94 4.12 1.19 -2.09
C ASP A 94 2.97 0.40 -2.78
N GLY A 95 1.88 1.11 -3.08
CA GLY A 95 0.71 0.59 -3.76
C GLY A 95 1.00 0.41 -5.24
N ARG A 96 0.54 -0.71 -5.82
CA ARG A 96 0.54 -0.88 -7.28
C ARG A 96 -0.68 -0.20 -7.86
N LEU A 97 -0.52 0.44 -9.02
CA LEU A 97 -1.65 0.95 -9.78
C LEU A 97 -2.45 -0.23 -10.34
N VAL A 98 -3.68 -0.39 -9.86
CA VAL A 98 -4.66 -1.36 -10.35
C VAL A 98 -5.97 -0.64 -10.59
N ARG A 99 -6.75 -1.10 -11.58
CA ARG A 99 -8.09 -0.54 -11.79
C ARG A 99 -9.01 -1.09 -10.68
N PRO A 100 -9.99 -0.30 -10.20
CA PRO A 100 -11.00 -0.82 -9.29
C PRO A 100 -11.68 -2.07 -9.86
N GLY A 101 -11.71 -3.15 -9.06
CA GLY A 101 -12.28 -4.45 -9.47
C GLY A 101 -11.30 -5.39 -10.20
N ASP A 102 -10.09 -4.94 -10.54
CA ASP A 102 -9.07 -5.79 -11.14
C ASP A 102 -8.12 -6.38 -10.08
N GLY A 103 -8.12 -7.72 -9.97
CA GLY A 103 -7.21 -8.45 -9.09
C GLY A 103 -7.54 -8.29 -7.61
N HIS A 104 -6.55 -8.58 -6.76
CA HIS A 104 -6.68 -8.49 -5.30
C HIS A 104 -5.49 -7.75 -4.68
N PRO A 105 -5.37 -6.43 -4.92
CA PRO A 105 -4.20 -5.66 -4.51
C PRO A 105 -4.04 -5.61 -2.99
N HIS A 106 -2.84 -5.26 -2.52
CA HIS A 106 -2.65 -4.95 -1.10
C HIS A 106 -3.46 -3.70 -0.73
N PRO A 107 -4.19 -3.67 0.41
CA PRO A 107 -5.02 -2.53 0.83
C PRO A 107 -4.27 -1.19 0.95
N ARG A 108 -2.94 -1.21 1.08
CA ARG A 108 -2.07 -0.02 1.06
C ARG A 108 -2.22 0.80 -0.23
N ALA A 109 -2.67 0.19 -1.33
CA ALA A 109 -2.96 0.91 -2.57
C ALA A 109 -4.09 1.96 -2.41
N TYR A 110 -4.99 1.77 -1.44
CA TYR A 110 -6.14 2.63 -1.19
C TYR A 110 -6.07 3.36 0.16
N GLY A 111 -5.50 2.70 1.18
CA GLY A 111 -5.68 3.12 2.57
C GLY A 111 -4.50 3.80 3.25
N THR A 112 -3.30 3.87 2.65
CA THR A 112 -2.09 4.25 3.43
C THR A 112 -2.19 5.58 4.18
N PHE A 113 -2.50 6.68 3.48
CA PHE A 113 -2.51 8.01 4.11
C PHE A 113 -3.70 8.19 5.08
N PRO A 114 -4.94 7.77 4.73
CA PRO A 114 -6.07 7.76 5.66
C PRO A 114 -5.83 6.89 6.90
N ARG A 115 -5.16 5.74 6.76
CA ARG A 115 -4.79 4.88 7.89
C ARG A 115 -3.83 5.58 8.85
N VAL A 116 -2.85 6.31 8.32
CA VAL A 116 -1.96 7.14 9.16
C VAL A 116 -2.74 8.17 9.96
N LEU A 117 -3.67 8.87 9.34
CA LEU A 117 -4.46 9.91 10.00
C LEU A 117 -5.51 9.36 10.98
N GLY A 118 -6.22 8.31 10.61
CA GLY A 118 -7.27 7.71 11.43
C GLY A 118 -6.71 6.78 12.51
N HIS A 119 -6.00 5.74 12.07
CA HIS A 119 -5.52 4.70 12.97
C HIS A 119 -4.31 5.16 13.78
N TYR A 120 -3.25 5.65 13.13
CA TYR A 120 -1.99 5.93 13.82
C TYR A 120 -1.96 7.28 14.55
N VAL A 121 -2.72 8.29 14.10
CA VAL A 121 -2.83 9.57 14.79
C VAL A 121 -4.00 9.58 15.76
N ARG A 122 -5.24 9.46 15.27
CA ARG A 122 -6.44 9.64 16.11
C ARG A 122 -6.64 8.52 17.11
N GLU A 123 -6.51 7.25 16.69
CA GLU A 123 -6.81 6.09 17.54
C GLU A 123 -5.61 5.65 18.39
N GLY A 124 -4.44 5.50 17.77
CA GLY A 124 -3.23 4.96 18.40
C GLY A 124 -2.33 6.00 19.07
N GLY A 125 -2.40 7.28 18.67
CA GLY A 125 -1.54 8.34 19.21
C GLY A 125 -0.05 8.15 18.94
N VAL A 126 0.31 7.39 17.89
CA VAL A 126 1.70 7.10 17.49
C VAL A 126 2.39 8.35 16.96
N LEU A 127 1.64 9.21 16.27
CA LEU A 127 2.09 10.50 15.75
C LEU A 127 1.12 11.61 16.17
N THR A 128 1.60 12.85 16.26
CA THR A 128 0.68 14.01 16.24
C THR A 128 0.18 14.24 14.82
N LEU A 129 -0.95 14.95 14.69
CA LEU A 129 -1.52 15.25 13.37
C LEU A 129 -0.55 16.07 12.51
N GLU A 130 0.14 17.04 13.10
CA GLU A 130 1.09 17.91 12.42
C GLU A 130 2.32 17.13 11.93
N ASP A 131 2.86 16.22 12.74
CA ASP A 131 3.99 15.39 12.32
C ASP A 131 3.57 14.38 11.24
N ALA A 132 2.39 13.78 11.35
CA ALA A 132 1.84 12.94 10.28
C ALA A 132 1.70 13.71 8.96
N VAL A 133 1.10 14.92 8.99
CA VAL A 133 0.99 15.78 7.81
C VAL A 133 2.37 16.09 7.25
N ARG A 134 3.33 16.52 8.08
CA ARG A 134 4.72 16.79 7.67
C ARG A 134 5.36 15.58 6.97
N LYS A 135 5.18 14.36 7.52
CA LYS A 135 5.71 13.11 6.97
C LYS A 135 5.08 12.70 5.63
N MET A 136 3.93 13.28 5.28
CA MET A 136 3.20 13.06 4.04
C MET A 136 3.34 14.22 3.03
N THR A 137 3.85 15.39 3.46
CA THR A 137 3.93 16.61 2.63
C THR A 137 5.35 17.18 2.53
N SER A 138 5.78 17.99 3.49
CA SER A 138 7.04 18.73 3.42
C SER A 138 8.27 17.84 3.50
N LEU A 139 8.26 16.78 4.31
CA LEU A 139 9.38 15.84 4.40
C LEU A 139 9.72 15.15 3.06
N PRO A 140 8.75 14.53 2.34
CA PRO A 140 9.03 13.99 1.02
C PRO A 140 9.33 15.09 -0.02
N ALA A 141 8.68 16.26 0.04
CA ALA A 141 8.98 17.38 -0.86
C ALA A 141 10.45 17.83 -0.74
N ASP A 142 10.93 18.03 0.48
CA ASP A 142 12.33 18.42 0.76
C ASP A 142 13.32 17.38 0.24
N ARG A 143 13.03 16.09 0.46
CA ARG A 143 13.89 14.98 0.00
C ARG A 143 14.01 14.92 -1.52
N LEU A 144 12.93 15.24 -2.22
CA LEU A 144 12.88 15.25 -3.68
C LEU A 144 13.37 16.57 -4.29
N GLY A 145 13.58 17.60 -3.46
CA GLY A 145 13.96 18.95 -3.92
C GLY A 145 12.81 19.71 -4.59
N LEU A 146 11.57 19.47 -4.15
CA LEU A 146 10.38 20.19 -4.60
C LEU A 146 10.21 21.43 -3.73
N LEU A 147 10.79 22.55 -4.17
CA LEU A 147 10.93 23.77 -3.37
C LEU A 147 9.65 24.62 -3.29
N ASP A 148 8.67 24.34 -4.13
CA ASP A 148 7.41 25.10 -4.29
C ASP A 148 6.17 24.24 -3.96
N ARG A 149 6.35 23.10 -3.27
CA ARG A 149 5.29 22.14 -2.89
C ARG A 149 5.48 21.59 -1.48
N GLY A 150 4.42 20.94 -0.97
CA GLY A 150 4.44 20.24 0.32
C GLY A 150 4.27 21.16 1.55
N ARG A 151 4.01 22.46 1.34
CA ARG A 151 3.73 23.46 2.37
C ARG A 151 2.62 24.39 1.87
N ILE A 152 1.85 24.97 2.81
CA ILE A 152 0.83 25.97 2.53
C ILE A 152 1.46 27.35 2.73
N GLU A 153 1.95 27.94 1.66
CA GLU A 153 2.65 29.24 1.67
C GLU A 153 2.29 30.04 0.40
N GLU A 154 2.36 31.38 0.48
CA GLU A 154 2.14 32.22 -0.69
C GLU A 154 3.20 31.93 -1.77
N GLY A 155 2.75 31.79 -3.03
CA GLY A 155 3.60 31.47 -4.16
C GLY A 155 3.86 29.97 -4.39
N PHE A 156 3.41 29.09 -3.49
CA PHE A 156 3.48 27.63 -3.68
C PHE A 156 2.32 27.13 -4.55
N TRP A 157 2.47 25.93 -5.10
CA TRP A 157 1.38 25.29 -5.85
C TRP A 157 0.20 24.96 -4.93
N ALA A 158 -1.00 25.17 -5.44
CA ALA A 158 -2.25 24.85 -4.77
C ALA A 158 -2.56 23.33 -4.83
N ASP A 159 -1.71 22.54 -4.18
CA ASP A 159 -1.95 21.12 -3.91
C ASP A 159 -2.50 20.96 -2.49
N PHE A 160 -3.79 20.72 -2.36
CA PHE A 160 -4.46 20.69 -1.08
C PHE A 160 -5.29 19.41 -0.92
N VAL A 161 -5.38 18.96 0.33
CA VAL A 161 -6.33 17.93 0.74
C VAL A 161 -7.16 18.52 1.88
N VAL A 162 -8.48 18.47 1.74
CA VAL A 162 -9.41 18.78 2.83
C VAL A 162 -9.86 17.44 3.39
N PHE A 163 -9.69 17.26 4.69
CA PHE A 163 -10.13 16.06 5.39
C PHE A 163 -10.68 16.42 6.77
N ASP A 164 -11.59 15.59 7.28
CA ASP A 164 -12.10 15.70 8.64
C ASP A 164 -11.26 14.80 9.58
N PRO A 165 -10.48 15.38 10.51
CA PRO A 165 -9.64 14.60 11.42
C PRO A 165 -10.45 13.67 12.33
N ALA A 166 -11.73 13.97 12.58
CA ALA A 166 -12.59 13.14 13.41
C ALA A 166 -13.05 11.85 12.70
N THR A 167 -13.10 11.85 11.37
CA THR A 167 -13.72 10.76 10.60
C THR A 167 -12.80 10.09 9.58
N VAL A 168 -11.69 10.72 9.17
CA VAL A 168 -10.76 10.15 8.18
C VAL A 168 -10.26 8.76 8.59
N ILE A 169 -10.40 7.76 7.71
CA ILE A 169 -9.97 6.39 7.97
C ILE A 169 -9.86 5.59 6.65
N ASP A 170 -8.99 4.58 6.64
CA ASP A 170 -8.95 3.57 5.58
C ASP A 170 -10.12 2.57 5.70
N ARG A 171 -10.67 2.18 4.55
CA ARG A 171 -11.67 1.11 4.46
C ARG A 171 -11.15 -0.17 3.83
N ALA A 172 -10.10 -0.07 3.01
CA ALA A 172 -9.51 -1.21 2.32
C ALA A 172 -8.91 -2.22 3.31
N THR A 173 -9.36 -3.46 3.22
CA THR A 173 -8.84 -4.59 4.01
C THR A 173 -8.10 -5.60 3.11
N PHE A 174 -7.51 -6.64 3.70
CA PHE A 174 -6.91 -7.71 2.91
C PHE A 174 -7.95 -8.61 2.25
N GLU A 175 -9.19 -8.59 2.71
CA GLU A 175 -10.33 -9.34 2.16
C GLU A 175 -11.07 -8.54 1.10
N GLU A 176 -11.21 -7.22 1.30
CA GLU A 176 -11.94 -6.31 0.42
C GLU A 176 -11.06 -5.07 0.14
N PRO A 177 -10.07 -5.19 -0.75
CA PRO A 177 -9.03 -4.17 -0.89
C PRO A 177 -9.44 -2.96 -1.74
N HIS A 178 -10.50 -3.07 -2.54
CA HIS A 178 -10.97 -2.01 -3.44
C HIS A 178 -11.98 -1.07 -2.77
N GLN A 179 -11.61 -0.52 -1.61
CA GLN A 179 -12.45 0.43 -0.87
C GLN A 179 -11.77 1.78 -0.74
N TYR A 180 -12.46 2.83 -1.18
CA TYR A 180 -12.00 4.20 -0.98
C TYR A 180 -12.11 4.59 0.50
N PRO A 181 -11.23 5.48 0.97
CA PRO A 181 -11.28 5.95 2.35
C PRO A 181 -12.43 6.93 2.60
N ASP A 182 -12.78 7.08 3.87
CA ASP A 182 -13.74 8.10 4.30
C ASP A 182 -13.03 9.38 4.76
N GLY A 183 -13.78 10.47 4.85
CA GLY A 183 -13.36 11.71 5.50
C GLY A 183 -12.44 12.60 4.66
N ILE A 184 -12.34 12.38 3.35
CA ILE A 184 -11.57 13.22 2.41
C ILE A 184 -12.51 13.77 1.32
N PRO A 185 -13.26 14.84 1.60
CA PRO A 185 -14.20 15.40 0.64
C PRO A 185 -13.52 16.07 -0.56
N PHE A 186 -12.35 16.69 -0.39
CA PHE A 186 -11.71 17.43 -1.48
C PHE A 186 -10.22 17.12 -1.64
N VAL A 187 -9.80 16.94 -2.89
CA VAL A 187 -8.41 16.91 -3.30
C VAL A 187 -8.22 17.89 -4.46
N ILE A 188 -7.34 18.85 -4.26
CA ILE A 188 -7.01 19.90 -5.22
C ILE A 188 -5.59 19.67 -5.69
N VAL A 189 -5.37 19.63 -7.01
CA VAL A 189 -4.05 19.49 -7.63
C VAL A 189 -3.83 20.70 -8.53
N ASN A 190 -2.75 21.44 -8.32
CA ASN A 190 -2.43 22.65 -9.08
C ASN A 190 -3.62 23.64 -9.17
N GLY A 191 -4.39 23.78 -8.11
CA GLY A 191 -5.56 24.68 -8.03
C GLY A 191 -6.85 24.16 -8.68
N VAL A 192 -6.85 22.92 -9.19
CA VAL A 192 -8.04 22.29 -9.79
C VAL A 192 -8.56 21.21 -8.86
N VAL A 193 -9.87 21.22 -8.59
CA VAL A 193 -10.55 20.16 -7.82
C VAL A 193 -10.54 18.86 -8.64
N THR A 194 -9.97 17.81 -8.06
CA THR A 194 -9.81 16.47 -8.66
C THR A 194 -10.59 15.40 -7.90
N VAL A 195 -10.93 15.67 -6.64
CA VAL A 195 -11.94 14.94 -5.87
C VAL A 195 -12.90 15.98 -5.29
N ASP A 196 -14.20 15.76 -5.48
CA ASP A 196 -15.30 16.63 -5.05
C ASP A 196 -16.34 15.78 -4.29
N ASP A 197 -16.61 16.15 -3.04
CA ASP A 197 -17.45 15.39 -2.09
C ASP A 197 -17.09 13.89 -2.01
N GLY A 198 -15.79 13.58 -2.03
CA GLY A 198 -15.27 12.20 -1.96
C GLY A 198 -15.27 11.45 -3.30
N GLU A 199 -15.82 12.05 -4.36
CA GLU A 199 -15.90 11.44 -5.69
C GLU A 199 -14.80 11.96 -6.61
N PHE A 200 -14.15 11.05 -7.35
CA PHE A 200 -13.16 11.44 -8.36
C PHE A 200 -13.86 12.16 -9.52
N VAL A 201 -13.46 13.41 -9.77
CA VAL A 201 -13.83 14.15 -10.97
C VAL A 201 -12.68 14.02 -11.97
N ASP A 202 -12.93 13.56 -13.21
CA ASP A 202 -11.90 13.24 -14.23
C ASP A 202 -11.16 14.49 -14.76
N GLN A 203 -10.53 15.21 -13.85
CA GLN A 203 -9.73 16.41 -14.01
C GLN A 203 -8.28 16.03 -13.73
N ARG A 204 -7.46 16.04 -14.79
CA ARG A 204 -6.06 15.60 -14.73
C ARG A 204 -5.14 16.81 -14.71
N ALA A 205 -5.13 17.51 -13.59
CA ALA A 205 -4.35 18.74 -13.41
C ALA A 205 -2.87 18.51 -13.09
N GLY A 206 -2.41 17.25 -13.04
CA GLY A 206 -1.02 16.91 -12.75
C GLY A 206 -0.04 17.41 -13.82
N VAL A 207 1.19 17.71 -13.39
CA VAL A 207 2.30 18.11 -14.27
C VAL A 207 3.53 17.27 -13.98
N VAL A 208 4.41 17.12 -14.97
CA VAL A 208 5.70 16.45 -14.78
C VAL A 208 6.59 17.34 -13.93
N LEU A 209 6.94 16.86 -12.73
CA LEU A 209 7.89 17.54 -11.86
C LEU A 209 9.32 17.28 -12.36
N ARG A 210 10.09 18.35 -12.49
CA ARG A 210 11.51 18.28 -12.85
C ARG A 210 12.32 18.79 -11.68
N LYS A 211 13.39 18.08 -11.34
CA LYS A 211 14.35 18.58 -10.36
C LYS A 211 14.90 19.90 -10.89
N ALA A 212 14.77 20.98 -10.12
CA ALA A 212 15.41 22.24 -10.46
C ALA A 212 16.91 21.98 -10.58
N VAL A 213 17.49 22.28 -11.75
CA VAL A 213 18.94 22.32 -11.89
C VAL A 213 19.38 23.57 -11.14
N SER A 214 20.16 23.40 -10.08
CA SER A 214 20.80 24.55 -9.43
C SER A 214 21.55 25.34 -10.50
N PRO A 215 21.35 26.67 -10.61
CA PRO A 215 22.26 27.48 -11.41
C PRO A 215 23.68 27.27 -10.87
N GLU A 216 24.65 27.06 -11.75
CA GLU A 216 26.09 27.03 -11.41
C GLU A 216 26.53 28.32 -10.73
#